data_AF-A0A536ENX5-F1
#
_entry.id   AF-A0A536ENX5-F1
#
_cell.length_a   1.000
_cell.length_b   1.000
_cell.length_c   1.000
_cell.angle_alpha   90.00
_cell.angle_beta   90.00
_cell.angle_gamma   90.00
#
_symmetry.space_group_name_H-M   'P 1'
#
loop_
_entity.id
_entity.type
_entity.pdbx_description
1 polymer ?
#
loop_
_entity_poly.entity_id
_entity_poly.type
_entity_poly.pdbx_seq_one_letter_code
_entity_poly.pdbx_strand_id
1 'polypeptide(L)'
;HPFSDPATQVISPDPRYQRLVDEMQWPARQMQIFGIHVHVGVRSGEKAIAMVNALSAYIPHFLALSASSPYWMGHDTGLASCRSKVFEGLPTAGPPWQLTGWAQFERLMDTLIAARSISSIREVWWDIRPHPGFGTVELRICDGIPTLREIGVVAALGQCLVQRFDTLLDRGYSLPTPRAWLVRENKWRAARYGLDAAIVVDEAGTTVSLREAIAELVEDLMPVAMRLDCSEELHGAVDVMERGPSYIRQREVVAGGGSLRDVVDSLVEELRTDRPASR
;
A
#
# COMPACT_ATOMS: atom_id res chain seq x y z
N HIS A 1 -0.05 2.67 -15.63
CA HIS A 1 0.66 3.49 -16.64
C HIS A 1 -0.24 4.67 -17.01
N PRO A 2 0.27 5.91 -17.21
CA PRO A 2 -0.58 7.10 -17.34
C PRO A 2 -1.57 7.09 -18.52
N PHE A 3 -1.13 6.63 -19.69
CA PHE A 3 -1.92 6.72 -20.94
C PHE A 3 -2.09 5.40 -21.71
N SER A 4 -1.62 4.27 -21.17
CA SER A 4 -1.75 2.99 -21.86
C SER A 4 -3.17 2.45 -21.69
N ASP A 5 -3.68 1.79 -22.71
CA ASP A 5 -4.93 1.03 -22.63
C ASP A 5 -4.64 -0.37 -22.07
N PRO A 6 -5.11 -0.72 -20.85
CA PRO A 6 -4.86 -2.02 -20.24
C PRO A 6 -5.47 -3.18 -21.04
N ALA A 7 -6.55 -2.96 -21.80
CA ALA A 7 -7.23 -4.00 -22.58
C ALA A 7 -6.44 -4.47 -23.80
N THR A 8 -5.48 -3.65 -24.28
CA THR A 8 -4.64 -3.97 -25.43
C THR A 8 -3.28 -4.56 -25.05
N GLN A 9 -3.01 -4.73 -23.75
CA GLN A 9 -1.72 -5.22 -23.27
C GLN A 9 -1.57 -6.73 -23.49
N VAL A 10 -0.36 -7.13 -23.87
CA VAL A 10 -0.03 -8.54 -24.07
C VAL A 10 0.08 -9.23 -22.70
N ILE A 11 -0.72 -10.28 -22.51
CA ILE A 11 -0.62 -11.15 -21.34
C ILE A 11 0.67 -11.96 -21.45
N SER A 12 1.45 -12.01 -20.38
CA SER A 12 2.67 -12.84 -20.34
C SER A 12 2.34 -14.30 -20.66
N PRO A 13 3.16 -15.03 -21.44
CA PRO A 13 2.89 -16.40 -21.89
C PRO A 13 3.12 -17.44 -20.77
N ASP A 14 2.50 -17.24 -19.61
CA ASP A 14 2.43 -18.17 -18.49
C ASP A 14 0.98 -18.70 -18.40
N PRO A 15 0.75 -20.02 -18.50
CA PRO A 15 -0.58 -20.62 -18.39
C PRO A 15 -1.34 -20.20 -17.13
N ARG A 16 -0.64 -19.86 -16.04
CA ARG A 16 -1.25 -19.34 -14.81
C ARG A 16 -1.92 -17.99 -15.02
N TYR A 17 -1.30 -17.06 -15.76
CA TYR A 17 -1.90 -15.76 -16.05
C TYR A 17 -3.09 -15.89 -16.99
N GLN A 18 -3.02 -16.79 -17.97
CA GLN A 18 -4.16 -17.05 -18.85
C GLN A 18 -5.37 -17.55 -18.07
N ARG A 19 -5.18 -18.54 -17.17
CA ARG A 19 -6.26 -19.02 -16.29
C ARG A 19 -6.84 -17.91 -15.41
N LEU A 20 -5.98 -17.09 -14.80
CA LEU A 20 -6.44 -15.99 -13.94
C LEU A 20 -7.30 -14.99 -14.72
N VAL A 21 -6.91 -14.68 -15.96
CA VAL A 21 -7.69 -13.79 -16.84
C VAL A 21 -9.00 -14.44 -17.27
N ASP A 22 -9.00 -15.74 -17.54
CA ASP A 22 -10.22 -16.47 -17.92
C ASP A 22 -11.19 -16.64 -16.73
N GLU A 23 -10.69 -16.75 -15.50
CA GLU A 23 -11.52 -16.84 -14.29
C GLU A 23 -12.06 -15.47 -13.86
N MET A 24 -11.20 -14.44 -13.86
CA MET A 24 -11.55 -13.12 -13.32
C MET A 24 -12.17 -12.20 -14.37
N GLN A 25 -11.94 -12.43 -15.66
CA GLN A 25 -12.47 -11.63 -16.77
C GLN A 25 -12.12 -10.14 -16.65
N TRP A 26 -13.12 -9.24 -16.75
CA TRP A 26 -12.93 -7.80 -16.90
C TRP A 26 -11.97 -7.18 -15.85
N PRO A 27 -12.09 -7.45 -14.53
CA PRO A 27 -11.13 -7.00 -13.53
C PRO A 27 -9.67 -7.35 -13.82
N ALA A 28 -9.37 -8.59 -14.24
CA ALA A 28 -7.99 -8.99 -14.53
C ALA A 28 -7.42 -8.28 -15.76
N ARG A 29 -8.26 -7.91 -16.72
CA ARG A 29 -7.84 -7.14 -17.90
C ARG A 29 -7.52 -5.69 -17.59
N GLN A 30 -7.82 -5.20 -16.39
CA GLN A 30 -7.41 -3.88 -15.93
C GLN A 30 -6.03 -3.89 -15.24
N MET A 31 -5.38 -5.04 -15.05
CA MET A 31 -4.21 -5.22 -14.19
C MET A 31 -2.88 -4.69 -14.76
N GLN A 32 -2.90 -3.62 -15.55
CA GLN A 32 -1.71 -2.87 -15.93
C GLN A 32 -1.31 -1.86 -14.84
N ILE A 33 -1.17 -2.37 -13.62
CA ILE A 33 -0.83 -1.61 -12.42
C ILE A 33 0.53 -2.06 -11.88
N PHE A 34 1.23 -1.16 -11.21
CA PHE A 34 2.57 -1.39 -10.67
C PHE A 34 2.55 -1.02 -9.20
N GLY A 35 3.00 -1.94 -8.34
CA GLY A 35 3.01 -1.74 -6.89
C GLY A 35 4.31 -2.21 -6.27
N ILE A 36 4.65 -1.61 -5.14
CA ILE A 36 5.77 -2.02 -4.31
C ILE A 36 5.24 -2.84 -3.14
N HIS A 37 5.83 -4.01 -2.91
CA HIS A 37 5.47 -4.86 -1.78
C HIS A 37 6.63 -4.92 -0.79
N VAL A 38 6.33 -4.72 0.49
CA VAL A 38 7.29 -4.82 1.59
C VAL A 38 6.97 -6.06 2.39
N HIS A 39 7.95 -6.95 2.54
CA HIS A 39 7.86 -8.14 3.39
C HIS A 39 8.66 -7.91 4.66
N VAL A 40 8.04 -8.09 5.82
CA VAL A 40 8.73 -8.05 7.11
C VAL A 40 8.55 -9.38 7.83
N GLY A 41 9.66 -10.01 8.21
CA GLY A 41 9.67 -11.30 8.88
C GLY A 41 9.02 -11.25 10.27
N VAL A 42 8.27 -12.28 10.62
CA VAL A 42 7.54 -12.40 11.90
C VAL A 42 7.72 -13.79 12.49
N ARG A 43 7.78 -13.87 13.83
CA ARG A 43 8.17 -15.11 14.54
C ARG A 43 7.05 -16.14 14.70
N SER A 44 5.78 -15.78 14.45
CA SER A 44 4.66 -16.72 14.51
C SER A 44 3.44 -16.23 13.74
N GLY A 45 2.54 -17.16 13.41
CA GLY A 45 1.25 -16.86 12.76
C GLY A 45 0.33 -15.99 13.63
N GLU A 46 0.29 -16.23 14.94
CA GLU A 46 -0.52 -15.42 15.87
C GLU A 46 -0.08 -13.96 15.86
N LYS A 47 1.24 -13.72 15.90
CA LYS A 47 1.78 -12.37 15.75
C LYS A 47 1.47 -11.77 14.39
N ALA A 48 1.57 -12.56 13.32
CA ALA A 48 1.26 -12.10 11.97
C ALA A 48 -0.16 -11.54 11.86
N ILE A 49 -1.16 -12.23 12.42
CA ILE A 49 -2.56 -11.77 12.39
C ILE A 49 -2.77 -10.52 13.23
N ALA A 50 -2.24 -10.49 14.46
CA ALA A 50 -2.33 -9.30 15.30
C ALA A 50 -1.69 -8.07 14.63
N MET A 51 -0.53 -8.26 13.98
CA MET A 51 0.15 -7.20 13.24
C MET A 51 -0.62 -6.78 11.98
N VAL A 52 -1.19 -7.70 11.20
CA VAL A 52 -2.01 -7.37 10.02
C VAL A 52 -3.23 -6.53 10.42
N ASN A 53 -3.92 -6.89 11.50
CA ASN A 53 -5.03 -6.09 12.03
C ASN A 53 -4.56 -4.67 12.39
N ALA A 54 -3.49 -4.55 13.19
CA ALA A 54 -2.99 -3.26 13.64
C ALA A 54 -2.46 -2.39 12.48
N LEU A 55 -1.71 -3.00 11.55
CA LEU A 55 -1.19 -2.34 10.35
C LEU A 55 -2.30 -1.81 9.43
N SER A 56 -3.51 -2.36 9.52
CA SER A 56 -4.66 -1.89 8.74
C SER A 56 -4.99 -0.42 9.03
N ALA A 57 -4.73 0.06 10.24
CA ALA A 57 -4.90 1.48 10.61
C ALA A 57 -3.90 2.40 9.87
N TYR A 58 -2.77 1.84 9.42
CA TYR A 58 -1.68 2.58 8.78
C TYR A 58 -1.72 2.54 7.25
N ILE A 59 -2.64 1.76 6.65
CA ILE A 59 -2.94 1.78 5.20
C ILE A 59 -2.97 3.19 4.60
N PRO A 60 -3.70 4.19 5.16
CA PRO A 60 -3.69 5.54 4.61
C PRO A 60 -2.30 6.18 4.57
N HIS A 61 -1.45 5.95 5.59
CA HIS A 61 -0.11 6.53 5.68
C HIS A 61 0.78 6.01 4.56
N PHE A 62 0.82 4.68 4.39
CA PHE A 62 1.56 4.05 3.30
C PHE A 62 1.04 4.48 1.93
N LEU A 63 -0.28 4.54 1.75
CA LEU A 63 -0.88 4.90 0.47
C LEU A 63 -0.58 6.37 0.11
N ALA A 64 -0.68 7.29 1.06
CA ALA A 64 -0.43 8.70 0.80
C ALA A 64 1.04 9.01 0.49
N LEU A 65 1.98 8.38 1.20
CA LEU A 65 3.42 8.50 0.93
C LEU A 65 3.83 7.89 -0.42
N SER A 66 3.18 6.80 -0.81
CA SER A 66 3.55 6.05 -2.03
C SER A 66 2.74 6.40 -3.27
N ALA A 67 1.66 7.19 -3.15
CA ALA A 67 0.74 7.48 -4.25
C ALA A 67 1.48 8.00 -5.50
N SER A 68 1.32 7.28 -6.62
CA SER A 68 2.05 7.51 -7.87
C SER A 68 1.18 7.20 -9.11
N SER A 69 -0.13 7.18 -8.95
CA SER A 69 -1.05 6.81 -10.04
C SER A 69 -2.25 7.77 -10.17
N PRO A 70 -2.03 9.07 -10.45
CA PRO A 70 -3.14 10.00 -10.65
C PRO A 70 -3.84 9.83 -12.01
N TYR A 71 -3.16 9.28 -13.02
CA TYR A 71 -3.66 9.13 -14.38
C TYR A 71 -4.04 7.68 -14.71
N TRP A 72 -5.09 7.51 -15.53
CA TRP A 72 -5.52 6.22 -16.08
C TRP A 72 -6.08 6.39 -17.49
N MET A 73 -5.60 5.60 -18.44
CA MET A 73 -6.04 5.66 -19.86
C MET A 73 -6.03 7.06 -20.48
N GLY A 74 -5.07 7.91 -20.08
CA GLY A 74 -4.90 9.24 -20.65
C GLY A 74 -5.65 10.35 -19.92
N HIS A 75 -6.35 10.03 -18.83
CA HIS A 75 -7.17 10.96 -18.09
C HIS A 75 -6.69 11.12 -16.64
N ASP A 76 -6.77 12.34 -16.10
CA ASP A 76 -6.66 12.54 -14.65
C ASP A 76 -7.88 11.92 -13.99
N THR A 77 -7.66 10.97 -13.09
CA THR A 77 -8.75 10.25 -12.40
C THR A 77 -9.34 11.06 -11.25
N GLY A 78 -8.69 12.17 -10.88
CA GLY A 78 -8.98 12.91 -9.65
C GLY A 78 -8.50 12.18 -8.38
N LEU A 79 -7.91 11.00 -8.48
CA LEU A 79 -7.34 10.25 -7.35
C LEU A 79 -5.84 10.55 -7.21
N ALA A 80 -5.30 10.35 -6.01
CA ALA A 80 -3.85 10.28 -5.81
C ALA A 80 -3.31 8.88 -6.19
N SER A 81 -4.06 7.83 -5.86
CA SER A 81 -3.77 6.45 -6.28
C SER A 81 -4.99 5.80 -6.94
N CYS A 82 -5.01 5.78 -8.27
CA CYS A 82 -6.00 5.03 -9.05
C CYS A 82 -5.71 3.53 -9.01
N ARG A 83 -4.44 3.13 -8.88
CA ARG A 83 -4.03 1.72 -8.76
C ARG A 83 -4.78 1.02 -7.65
N SER A 84 -4.88 1.66 -6.47
CA SER A 84 -5.56 1.07 -5.32
C SER A 84 -7.01 0.68 -5.64
N LYS A 85 -7.68 1.42 -6.53
CA LYS A 85 -9.07 1.18 -6.96
C LYS A 85 -9.18 0.15 -8.08
N VAL A 86 -8.24 0.14 -9.01
CA VAL A 86 -8.15 -0.93 -10.01
C VAL A 86 -7.92 -2.27 -9.33
N PHE A 87 -7.02 -2.32 -8.33
CA PHE A 87 -6.73 -3.55 -7.60
C PHE A 87 -7.90 -4.03 -6.73
N GLU A 88 -8.61 -3.11 -6.07
CA GLU A 88 -9.85 -3.39 -5.31
C GLU A 88 -10.99 -3.97 -6.17
N GLY A 89 -10.92 -3.87 -7.50
CA GLY A 89 -11.91 -4.49 -8.39
C GLY A 89 -11.87 -6.02 -8.40
N LEU A 90 -10.84 -6.65 -7.83
CA LEU A 90 -10.77 -8.10 -7.71
C LEU A 90 -11.62 -8.65 -6.55
N PRO A 91 -12.22 -9.85 -6.69
CA PRO A 91 -13.17 -10.39 -5.71
C PRO A 91 -12.66 -10.54 -4.27
N THR A 92 -11.35 -10.78 -4.08
CA THR A 92 -10.72 -10.96 -2.76
C THR A 92 -9.78 -9.81 -2.39
N ALA A 93 -9.83 -8.70 -3.13
CA ALA A 93 -8.95 -7.56 -2.90
C ALA A 93 -9.54 -6.54 -1.92
N GLY A 94 -8.65 -5.70 -1.37
CA GLY A 94 -8.98 -4.62 -0.47
C GLY A 94 -8.42 -4.83 0.94
N PRO A 95 -8.92 -4.09 1.94
CA PRO A 95 -8.40 -4.18 3.29
C PRO A 95 -8.59 -5.58 3.89
N PRO A 96 -7.65 -6.07 4.71
CA PRO A 96 -7.79 -7.36 5.36
C PRO A 96 -8.96 -7.35 6.36
N TRP A 97 -9.57 -8.52 6.53
CA TRP A 97 -10.54 -8.74 7.59
C TRP A 97 -9.86 -8.69 8.96
N GLN A 98 -10.57 -8.18 9.97
CA GLN A 98 -10.08 -8.16 11.34
C GLN A 98 -10.31 -9.52 11.99
N LEU A 99 -9.24 -10.27 12.19
CA LEU A 99 -9.30 -11.67 12.65
C LEU A 99 -8.80 -11.80 14.10
N THR A 100 -9.37 -12.70 14.88
CA THR A 100 -9.04 -12.89 16.31
C THR A 100 -7.75 -13.67 16.55
N GLY A 101 -7.19 -14.31 15.52
CA GLY A 101 -5.95 -15.09 15.62
C GLY A 101 -5.72 -16.02 14.43
N TRP A 102 -4.63 -16.78 14.48
CA TRP A 102 -4.21 -17.66 13.38
C TRP A 102 -5.25 -18.73 13.05
N ALA A 103 -5.86 -19.34 14.07
CA ALA A 103 -6.88 -20.37 13.85
C ALA A 103 -8.11 -19.85 13.06
N GLN A 104 -8.49 -18.57 13.24
CA GLN A 104 -9.57 -17.99 12.43
C GLN A 104 -9.13 -17.73 10.99
N PHE A 105 -7.87 -17.33 10.81
CA PHE A 105 -7.28 -17.19 9.49
C PHE A 105 -7.27 -18.52 8.73
N GLU A 106 -6.83 -19.61 9.36
CA GLU A 106 -6.87 -20.95 8.76
C GLU A 106 -8.28 -21.35 8.35
N ARG A 107 -9.26 -21.21 9.25
CA ARG A 107 -10.68 -21.50 8.93
C ARG A 107 -11.20 -20.66 7.76
N LEU A 108 -10.81 -19.38 7.67
CA LEU A 108 -11.19 -18.52 6.55
C LEU A 108 -10.58 -19.03 5.23
N MET A 109 -9.29 -19.38 5.23
CA MET A 109 -8.61 -19.93 4.05
C MET A 109 -9.24 -21.26 3.62
N ASP A 110 -9.46 -22.18 4.55
CA ASP A 110 -10.09 -23.47 4.29
C ASP A 110 -11.49 -23.30 3.69
N THR A 111 -12.27 -22.34 4.22
CA THR A 111 -13.61 -22.02 3.70
C THR A 111 -13.54 -21.51 2.26
N LEU A 112 -12.62 -20.58 1.94
CA LEU A 112 -12.49 -20.04 0.59
C LEU A 112 -11.98 -21.07 -0.41
N ILE A 113 -11.09 -21.98 0.01
CA ILE A 113 -10.60 -23.09 -0.82
C ILE A 113 -11.71 -24.12 -1.05
N ALA A 114 -12.44 -24.52 -0.01
CA ALA A 114 -13.54 -25.47 -0.11
C ALA A 114 -14.67 -24.93 -1.01
N ALA A 115 -14.93 -23.62 -0.95
CA ALA A 115 -15.87 -22.93 -1.83
C ALA A 115 -15.36 -22.73 -3.27
N ARG A 116 -14.09 -23.08 -3.55
CA ARG A 116 -13.39 -22.81 -4.82
C ARG A 116 -13.35 -21.33 -5.19
N SER A 117 -13.42 -20.44 -4.20
CA SER A 117 -13.25 -19.00 -4.38
C SER A 117 -11.79 -18.62 -4.60
N ILE A 118 -10.86 -19.42 -4.06
CA ILE A 118 -9.42 -19.31 -4.28
C ILE A 118 -8.81 -20.71 -4.44
N SER A 119 -7.74 -20.83 -5.22
CA SER A 119 -6.93 -22.05 -5.33
C SER A 119 -5.84 -22.12 -4.25
N SER A 120 -5.40 -20.96 -3.75
CA SER A 120 -4.39 -20.84 -2.71
C SER A 120 -4.42 -19.46 -2.07
N ILE A 121 -3.73 -19.31 -0.94
CA ILE A 121 -3.51 -18.02 -0.27
C ILE A 121 -2.92 -16.92 -1.18
N ARG A 122 -2.25 -17.30 -2.28
CA ARG A 122 -1.68 -16.33 -3.23
C ARG A 122 -2.76 -15.51 -3.94
N GLU A 123 -3.97 -16.03 -4.03
CA GLU A 123 -5.16 -15.39 -4.61
C GLU A 123 -5.98 -14.62 -3.56
N VAL A 124 -5.44 -14.42 -2.36
CA VAL A 124 -5.97 -13.47 -1.38
C VAL A 124 -5.27 -12.13 -1.61
N TRP A 125 -5.95 -11.21 -2.27
CA TRP A 125 -5.39 -9.93 -2.73
C TRP A 125 -5.55 -8.80 -1.72
N TRP A 126 -5.41 -9.09 -0.43
CA TRP A 126 -5.50 -8.05 0.60
C TRP A 126 -4.38 -7.02 0.50
N ASP A 127 -4.67 -5.79 0.93
CA ASP A 127 -3.73 -4.68 1.00
C ASP A 127 -2.54 -4.97 1.93
N ILE A 128 -2.80 -5.73 2.99
CA ILE A 128 -1.81 -6.24 3.94
C ILE A 128 -2.22 -7.67 4.28
N ARG A 129 -1.30 -8.63 4.20
CA ARG A 129 -1.62 -10.05 4.47
C ARG A 129 -0.49 -10.80 5.15
N PRO A 130 -0.79 -11.87 5.89
CA PRO A 130 0.23 -12.84 6.27
C PRO A 130 0.70 -13.60 5.01
N HIS A 131 1.99 -13.91 4.95
CA HIS A 131 2.57 -14.77 3.93
C HIS A 131 3.30 -15.95 4.61
N PRO A 132 2.57 -17.05 4.92
CA PRO A 132 3.11 -18.18 5.69
C PRO A 132 4.33 -18.82 5.04
N GLY A 133 4.36 -18.89 3.70
CA GLY A 133 5.49 -19.49 2.97
C GLY A 133 6.82 -18.75 3.12
N PHE A 134 6.79 -17.48 3.56
CA PHE A 134 8.00 -16.71 3.88
C PHE A 134 8.11 -16.37 5.37
N GLY A 135 7.08 -16.65 6.17
CA GLY A 135 7.02 -16.22 7.56
C GLY A 135 7.02 -14.69 7.70
N THR A 136 6.28 -13.98 6.84
CA THR A 136 6.26 -12.51 6.82
C THR A 136 4.86 -11.94 6.93
N VAL A 137 4.74 -10.68 7.33
CA VAL A 137 3.62 -9.82 6.94
C VAL A 137 4.02 -9.06 5.67
N GLU A 138 3.14 -9.08 4.67
CA GLU A 138 3.35 -8.46 3.36
C GLU A 138 2.44 -7.23 3.21
N LEU A 139 3.03 -6.04 3.08
CA LEU A 139 2.33 -4.80 2.72
C LEU A 139 2.31 -4.67 1.19
N ARG A 140 1.11 -4.55 0.61
CA ARG A 140 0.88 -4.53 -0.85
C ARG A 140 0.13 -3.27 -1.32
N ILE A 141 -0.18 -2.39 -0.38
CA ILE A 141 -0.95 -1.17 -0.63
C ILE A 141 -0.21 -0.16 -1.51
N CYS A 142 1.12 -0.11 -1.44
CA CYS A 142 1.92 0.94 -2.08
C CYS A 142 1.88 0.89 -3.60
N ASP A 143 1.78 2.07 -4.24
CA ASP A 143 1.94 2.20 -5.68
C ASP A 143 3.40 1.98 -6.11
N GLY A 144 3.63 1.92 -7.42
CA GLY A 144 4.96 1.86 -8.02
C GLY A 144 5.66 3.21 -7.91
N ILE A 145 6.38 3.42 -6.81
CA ILE A 145 7.13 4.64 -6.52
C ILE A 145 8.38 4.70 -7.43
N PRO A 146 8.70 5.85 -8.05
CA PRO A 146 9.74 5.93 -9.06
C PRO A 146 11.17 5.99 -8.51
N THR A 147 11.41 6.11 -7.20
CA THR A 147 12.78 6.20 -6.63
C THR A 147 13.04 5.10 -5.61
N LEU A 148 14.27 4.59 -5.55
CA LEU A 148 14.71 3.63 -4.52
C LEU A 148 14.70 4.28 -3.14
N ARG A 149 15.04 5.58 -3.05
CA ARG A 149 14.96 6.34 -1.81
C ARG A 149 13.55 6.34 -1.21
N GLU A 150 12.53 6.66 -2.00
CA GLU A 150 11.13 6.66 -1.52
C GLU A 150 10.61 5.23 -1.27
N ILE A 151 11.12 4.21 -1.97
CA ILE A 151 10.88 2.80 -1.62
C ILE A 151 11.46 2.47 -0.24
N GLY A 152 12.67 2.95 0.06
CA GLY A 152 13.31 2.83 1.37
C GLY A 152 12.46 3.41 2.50
N VAL A 153 11.83 4.57 2.27
CA VAL A 153 10.91 5.21 3.24
C VAL A 153 9.78 4.28 3.66
N VAL A 154 9.04 3.72 2.68
CA VAL A 154 7.89 2.85 2.99
C VAL A 154 8.35 1.51 3.58
N ALA A 155 9.54 1.02 3.20
CA ALA A 155 10.13 -0.17 3.78
C ALA A 155 10.51 0.05 5.26
N ALA A 156 11.20 1.15 5.58
CA ALA A 156 11.61 1.52 6.93
C ALA A 156 10.40 1.75 7.84
N LEU A 157 9.36 2.45 7.34
CA LEU A 157 8.12 2.65 8.07
C LEU A 157 7.44 1.31 8.40
N GLY A 158 7.33 0.41 7.42
CA GLY A 158 6.78 -0.93 7.60
C GLY A 158 7.58 -1.76 8.62
N GLN A 159 8.90 -1.77 8.51
CA GLN A 159 9.80 -2.48 9.40
C GLN A 159 9.72 -1.95 10.84
N CYS A 160 9.71 -0.63 11.03
CA CYS A 160 9.62 0.01 12.34
C CYS A 160 8.28 -0.28 13.02
N LEU A 161 7.16 -0.22 12.28
CA LEU A 161 5.84 -0.58 12.81
C LEU A 161 5.79 -2.04 13.25
N VAL A 162 6.25 -2.97 12.41
CA VAL A 162 6.27 -4.39 12.74
C VAL A 162 7.16 -4.67 13.95
N GLN A 163 8.35 -4.06 14.03
CA GLN A 163 9.24 -4.22 15.19
C GLN A 163 8.63 -3.65 16.48
N ARG A 164 7.96 -2.49 16.42
CA ARG A 164 7.23 -1.92 17.55
C ARG A 164 6.13 -2.87 18.02
N PHE A 165 5.34 -3.38 17.11
CA PHE A 165 4.27 -4.34 17.41
C PHE A 165 4.81 -5.65 17.99
N ASP A 166 5.91 -6.16 17.46
CA ASP A 166 6.55 -7.38 17.95
C ASP A 166 7.02 -7.19 19.40
N THR A 167 7.60 -6.03 19.70
CA THR A 167 8.05 -5.66 21.04
C THR A 167 6.88 -5.52 22.02
N LEU A 168 5.76 -4.93 21.60
CA LEU A 168 4.56 -4.80 22.43
C LEU A 168 3.97 -6.18 22.76
N LEU A 169 3.87 -7.05 21.77
CA LEU A 169 3.37 -8.41 21.95
C LEU A 169 4.27 -9.24 22.87
N ASP A 170 5.60 -9.11 22.75
CA ASP A 170 6.55 -9.78 23.67
C ASP A 170 6.41 -9.35 25.12
N ARG A 171 6.00 -8.10 25.34
CA ARG A 171 5.72 -7.54 26.67
C ARG A 171 4.32 -7.90 27.19
N GLY A 172 3.54 -8.66 26.43
CA GLY A 172 2.19 -9.09 26.81
C GLY A 172 1.09 -8.05 26.55
N TYR A 173 1.37 -6.97 25.81
CA TYR A 173 0.33 -6.02 25.40
C TYR A 173 -0.45 -6.58 24.21
N SER A 174 -1.72 -6.18 24.10
CA SER A 174 -2.52 -6.37 22.89
C SER A 174 -2.28 -5.23 21.89
N LEU A 175 -2.51 -5.52 20.61
CA LEU A 175 -2.46 -4.50 19.55
C LEU A 175 -3.87 -3.99 19.21
N PRO A 176 -3.99 -2.74 18.74
CA PRO A 176 -5.27 -2.20 18.28
C PRO A 176 -5.85 -3.02 17.12
N THR A 177 -7.17 -3.17 17.11
CA THR A 177 -7.93 -3.80 16.02
C THR A 177 -8.93 -2.76 15.49
N PRO A 178 -8.59 -2.00 14.43
CA PRO A 178 -9.45 -0.93 13.93
C PRO A 178 -10.76 -1.48 13.37
N ARG A 179 -11.84 -0.69 13.44
CA ARG A 179 -13.12 -1.07 12.82
C ARG A 179 -12.94 -1.19 11.30
N ALA A 180 -13.48 -2.24 10.69
CA ALA A 180 -13.34 -2.48 9.26
C ALA A 180 -13.85 -1.31 8.38
N TRP A 181 -14.93 -0.65 8.79
CA TRP A 181 -15.46 0.50 8.06
C TRP A 181 -14.52 1.72 8.12
N LEU A 182 -13.85 1.96 9.26
CA LEU A 182 -12.85 3.02 9.41
C LEU A 182 -11.64 2.76 8.51
N VAL A 183 -11.17 1.51 8.46
CA VAL A 183 -10.06 1.13 7.57
C VAL A 183 -10.42 1.42 6.10
N ARG A 184 -11.63 1.03 5.68
CA ARG A 184 -12.10 1.24 4.30
C ARG A 184 -12.29 2.74 3.98
N GLU A 185 -12.87 3.50 4.89
CA GLU A 185 -13.07 4.95 4.73
C GLU A 185 -11.73 5.68 4.66
N ASN A 186 -10.81 5.42 5.59
CA ASN A 186 -9.51 6.08 5.59
C ASN A 186 -8.65 5.69 4.38
N LYS A 187 -8.75 4.44 3.90
CA LYS A 187 -8.15 4.04 2.62
C LYS A 187 -8.72 4.85 1.46
N TRP A 188 -10.04 5.04 1.38
CA TRP A 188 -10.66 5.87 0.35
C TRP A 188 -10.15 7.32 0.41
N ARG A 189 -10.10 7.93 1.59
CA ARG A 189 -9.63 9.31 1.78
C ARG A 189 -8.19 9.47 1.32
N ALA A 190 -7.29 8.57 1.69
CA ALA A 190 -5.91 8.57 1.21
C ALA A 190 -5.82 8.32 -0.30
N ALA A 191 -6.61 7.39 -0.86
CA ALA A 191 -6.62 7.14 -2.30
C ALA A 191 -7.07 8.36 -3.11
N ARG A 192 -8.04 9.13 -2.60
CA ARG A 192 -8.60 10.31 -3.27
C ARG A 192 -7.75 11.56 -3.08
N TYR A 193 -7.30 11.84 -1.87
CA TYR A 193 -6.69 13.12 -1.49
C TYR A 193 -5.17 13.03 -1.24
N GLY A 194 -4.60 11.82 -1.21
CA GLY A 194 -3.18 11.62 -0.94
C GLY A 194 -2.80 12.18 0.43
N LEU A 195 -1.73 12.98 0.48
CA LEU A 195 -1.28 13.62 1.72
C LEU A 195 -2.26 14.66 2.26
N ASP A 196 -3.11 15.24 1.43
CA ASP A 196 -4.06 16.27 1.84
C ASP A 196 -5.36 15.66 2.42
N ALA A 197 -5.37 14.35 2.63
CA ALA A 197 -6.45 13.66 3.33
C ALA A 197 -6.47 14.05 4.83
N ALA A 198 -7.67 14.08 5.41
CA ALA A 198 -7.85 14.05 6.86
C ALA A 198 -8.46 12.69 7.23
N ILE A 199 -7.83 11.89 8.09
CA ILE A 199 -8.29 10.54 8.46
C ILE A 199 -9.20 10.58 9.69
N VAL A 200 -10.23 9.73 9.72
CA VAL A 200 -11.14 9.56 10.87
C VAL A 200 -10.44 8.73 11.94
N VAL A 201 -10.37 9.24 13.17
CA VAL A 201 -9.62 8.60 14.27
C VAL A 201 -10.49 7.99 15.37
N ASP A 202 -11.78 8.32 15.41
CA ASP A 202 -12.72 7.82 16.41
C ASP A 202 -14.16 7.65 15.87
N GLU A 203 -15.05 7.09 16.69
CA GLU A 203 -16.47 6.92 16.35
C GLU A 203 -17.29 8.23 16.47
N ALA A 204 -16.71 9.29 17.05
CA ALA A 204 -17.33 10.62 17.09
C ALA A 204 -17.17 11.39 15.77
N GLY A 205 -16.33 10.87 14.86
CA GLY A 205 -16.05 11.48 13.56
C GLY A 205 -14.93 12.51 13.59
N THR A 206 -14.10 12.52 14.65
CA THR A 206 -12.91 13.38 14.72
C THR A 206 -11.97 13.01 13.58
N THR A 207 -11.43 14.04 12.91
CA THR A 207 -10.45 13.87 11.83
C THR A 207 -9.13 14.53 12.15
N VAL A 208 -8.04 13.88 11.76
CA VAL A 208 -6.66 14.40 11.87
C VAL A 208 -6.04 14.52 10.48
N SER A 209 -5.23 15.55 10.24
CA SER A 209 -4.48 15.68 8.98
C SER A 209 -3.56 14.48 8.80
N LEU A 210 -3.57 13.87 7.62
CA LEU A 210 -2.70 12.72 7.36
C LEU A 210 -1.22 13.11 7.35
N ARG A 211 -0.90 14.36 6.99
CA ARG A 211 0.48 14.91 7.12
C ARG A 211 0.93 14.95 8.57
N GLU A 212 0.07 15.48 9.46
CA GLU A 212 0.36 15.57 10.89
C GLU A 212 0.51 14.16 11.48
N ALA A 213 -0.41 13.25 11.16
CA ALA A 213 -0.35 11.86 11.61
C ALA A 213 0.91 11.12 11.13
N ILE A 214 1.38 11.37 9.90
CA ILE A 214 2.65 10.82 9.41
C ILE A 214 3.85 11.42 10.15
N ALA A 215 3.87 12.75 10.36
CA ALA A 215 4.96 13.41 11.07
C ALA A 215 5.11 12.90 12.51
N GLU A 216 4.00 12.86 13.26
CA GLU A 216 3.95 12.30 14.61
C GLU A 216 4.42 10.84 14.62
N LEU A 217 3.96 10.04 13.65
CA LEU A 217 4.34 8.64 13.56
C LEU A 217 5.86 8.44 13.30
N VAL A 218 6.46 9.31 12.48
CA VAL A 218 7.91 9.28 12.21
C VAL A 218 8.69 9.61 13.47
N GLU A 219 8.28 10.62 14.22
CA GLU A 219 8.89 10.98 15.51
C GLU A 219 8.78 9.83 16.52
N ASP A 220 7.59 9.26 16.67
CA ASP A 220 7.31 8.13 17.56
C ASP A 220 8.15 6.87 17.23
N LEU A 221 8.40 6.64 15.94
CA LEU A 221 9.15 5.47 15.46
C LEU A 221 10.66 5.72 15.40
N MET A 222 11.13 6.96 15.56
CA MET A 222 12.56 7.28 15.47
C MET A 222 13.45 6.43 16.41
N PRO A 223 13.09 6.20 17.69
CA PRO A 223 13.88 5.32 18.55
C PRO A 223 13.94 3.87 18.05
N VAL A 224 12.90 3.39 17.36
CA VAL A 224 12.89 2.05 16.73
C VAL A 224 13.82 2.05 15.51
N ALA A 225 13.70 3.07 14.66
CA ALA A 225 14.51 3.20 13.45
C ALA A 225 16.01 3.28 13.74
N MET A 226 16.41 4.04 14.77
CA MET A 226 17.81 4.11 15.21
C MET A 226 18.36 2.75 15.65
N ARG A 227 17.54 1.90 16.30
CA ARG A 227 17.97 0.54 16.68
C ARG A 227 18.05 -0.42 15.50
N LEU A 228 17.27 -0.16 14.45
CA LEU A 228 17.23 -0.94 13.22
C LEU A 228 18.20 -0.42 12.15
N ASP A 229 18.92 0.67 12.43
CA ASP A 229 19.81 1.36 11.50
C ASP A 229 19.10 1.81 10.21
N CYS A 230 17.87 2.32 10.36
CA CYS A 230 17.06 2.83 9.24
C CYS A 230 16.43 4.22 9.53
N SER A 231 17.09 5.00 10.38
CA SER A 231 16.61 6.34 10.76
C SER A 231 16.62 7.32 9.59
N GLU A 232 17.59 7.21 8.67
CA GLU A 232 17.66 8.08 7.49
C GLU A 232 16.48 7.81 6.54
N GLU A 233 16.19 6.53 6.28
CA GLU A 233 15.06 6.10 5.45
C GLU A 233 13.73 6.48 6.08
N LEU A 234 13.56 6.28 7.39
CA LEU A 234 12.32 6.68 8.07
C LEU A 234 12.13 8.21 8.01
N HIS A 235 13.20 8.98 8.24
CA HIS A 235 13.15 10.44 8.16
C HIS A 235 12.83 10.92 6.74
N GLY A 236 13.18 10.16 5.71
CA GLY A 236 12.83 10.45 4.32
C GLY A 236 11.30 10.59 4.07
N ALA A 237 10.44 10.13 4.98
CA ALA A 237 9.00 10.44 4.93
C ALA A 237 8.71 11.95 5.02
N VAL A 238 9.51 12.70 5.79
CA VAL A 238 9.40 14.16 5.91
C VAL A 238 9.76 14.81 4.57
N ASP A 239 10.88 14.41 3.97
CA ASP A 239 11.29 14.88 2.64
C ASP A 239 10.20 14.63 1.58
N VAL A 240 9.56 13.46 1.61
CA VAL A 240 8.45 13.11 0.70
C VAL A 240 7.26 14.05 0.91
N MET A 241 6.93 14.39 2.16
CA MET A 241 5.83 15.32 2.45
C MET A 241 6.13 16.75 1.99
N GLU A 242 7.36 17.21 2.14
CA GLU A 242 7.80 18.56 1.74
C GLU A 242 7.86 18.72 0.22
N ARG A 243 8.52 17.77 -0.47
CA ARG A 243 8.67 17.79 -1.94
C ARG A 243 7.38 17.41 -2.66
N GLY A 244 6.51 16.64 -2.00
CA GLY A 244 5.32 16.07 -2.58
C GLY A 244 5.59 14.66 -3.14
N PRO A 245 4.73 13.66 -2.87
CA PRO A 245 4.83 12.34 -3.46
C PRO A 245 4.66 12.39 -4.99
N SER A 246 5.00 11.28 -5.65
CA SER A 246 5.02 11.20 -7.11
C SER A 246 3.72 11.68 -7.78
N TYR A 247 2.53 11.39 -7.24
CA TYR A 247 1.28 11.87 -7.85
C TYR A 247 1.17 13.40 -7.95
N ILE A 248 1.76 14.13 -7.00
CA ILE A 248 1.81 15.61 -7.02
C ILE A 248 2.74 16.06 -8.13
N ARG A 249 3.96 15.51 -8.16
CA ARG A 249 4.99 15.86 -9.16
C ARG A 249 4.53 15.57 -10.59
N GLN A 250 3.84 14.44 -10.80
CA GLN A 250 3.23 14.09 -12.09
C GLN A 250 2.18 15.13 -12.53
N ARG A 251 1.35 15.63 -11.60
CA ARG A 251 0.37 16.68 -11.90
C ARG A 251 1.02 18.03 -12.16
N GLU A 252 2.12 18.35 -11.47
CA GLU A 252 2.89 19.57 -11.68
C GLU A 252 3.49 19.61 -13.11
N VAL A 253 3.97 18.49 -13.64
CA VAL A 253 4.41 18.38 -15.05
C VAL A 253 3.28 18.79 -16.02
N VAL A 254 2.08 18.26 -15.84
CA VAL A 254 0.93 18.59 -16.71
C VAL A 254 0.44 20.02 -16.51
N ALA A 255 0.39 20.50 -15.25
CA ALA A 255 0.03 21.88 -14.93
C ALA A 255 1.01 22.90 -15.53
N GLY A 256 2.29 22.53 -15.68
CA GLY A 256 3.32 23.29 -16.39
C GLY A 256 3.22 23.25 -17.92
N GLY A 257 2.20 22.58 -18.49
CA GLY A 257 1.99 22.45 -19.93
C GLY A 257 2.59 21.19 -20.56
N GLY A 258 3.15 20.29 -19.75
CA GLY A 258 3.66 18.99 -20.21
C GLY A 258 2.54 18.01 -20.59
N SER A 259 2.88 17.07 -21.45
CA SER A 259 2.03 15.94 -21.84
C SER A 259 2.17 14.75 -20.89
N LEU A 260 1.30 13.74 -21.00
CA LEU A 260 1.46 12.49 -20.26
C LEU A 260 2.69 11.67 -20.69
N ARG A 261 3.29 11.98 -21.85
CA ARG A 261 4.58 11.43 -22.24
C ARG A 261 5.70 12.06 -21.41
N ASP A 262 5.65 13.39 -21.21
CA ASP A 262 6.61 14.10 -20.35
C ASP A 262 6.49 13.63 -18.88
N VAL A 263 5.29 13.24 -18.45
CA VAL A 263 5.10 12.57 -17.14
C VAL A 263 5.88 11.25 -17.07
N VAL A 264 5.80 10.41 -18.11
CA VAL A 264 6.54 9.14 -18.16
C VAL A 264 8.05 9.40 -18.22
N ASP A 265 8.50 10.35 -19.04
CA ASP A 265 9.91 10.71 -19.16
C ASP A 265 10.46 11.23 -17.81
N SER A 266 9.68 12.02 -17.07
CA SER A 266 10.00 12.46 -15.71
C SER A 266 10.14 11.28 -14.74
N LEU A 267 9.19 10.34 -14.71
CA LEU A 267 9.27 9.16 -13.85
C LEU A 267 10.48 8.25 -14.18
N VAL A 268 10.82 8.13 -15.46
CA VAL A 268 12.02 7.39 -15.90
C VAL A 268 13.28 8.08 -15.43
N GLU A 269 13.34 9.41 -15.47
CA GLU A 269 14.48 10.17 -14.98
C GLU A 269 14.63 10.09 -13.46
N GLU A 270 13.52 10.18 -12.71
CA GLU A 270 13.52 9.98 -11.26
C GLU A 270 14.08 8.60 -10.89
N LEU A 271 13.67 7.54 -11.60
CA LEU A 271 14.18 6.19 -11.40
C LEU A 271 15.66 6.06 -11.75
N ARG A 272 16.09 6.67 -12.86
CA ARG A 272 17.48 6.62 -13.34
C ARG A 272 18.44 7.35 -12.40
N THR A 273 18.00 8.44 -11.81
CA THR A 273 18.82 9.32 -10.97
C THR A 273 18.65 9.09 -9.47
N ASP A 274 17.64 8.30 -9.09
CA ASP A 274 17.19 8.10 -7.71
C ASP A 274 16.89 9.42 -6.98
N ARG A 275 16.33 10.39 -7.72
CA ARG A 275 16.03 11.73 -7.21
C ARG A 275 14.65 12.18 -7.67
N PRO A 276 13.75 12.56 -6.73
CA PRO A 276 12.51 13.22 -7.08
C PRO A 276 12.75 14.50 -7.87
N ALA A 277 11.90 14.78 -8.87
CA ALA A 277 11.90 16.05 -9.57
C ALA A 277 11.71 17.21 -8.56
N SER A 278 12.46 18.29 -8.75
CA SER A 278 12.30 19.50 -7.95
C SER A 278 11.03 20.23 -8.36
N ARG A 279 10.31 20.76 -7.36
CA ARG A 279 9.29 21.78 -7.54
C ARG A 279 9.87 23.09 -8.07
#